data_AF-R9XAD9-F1
#
_entry.id   AF-R9XAD9-F1
#
_cell.length_a   1.000
_cell.length_b   1.000
_cell.length_c   1.000
_cell.angle_alpha   90.00
_cell.angle_beta   90.00
_cell.angle_gamma   90.00
#
_symmetry.space_group_name_H-M   'P 1'
#
loop_
_entity.id
_entity.type
_entity.pdbx_description
1 polymer ?
#
loop_
_entity_poly.entity_id
_entity_poly.type
_entity_poly.pdbx_seq_one_letter_code
_entity_poly.pdbx_strand_id
1 'polypeptide(L)'
;MSTTGYYELYRRSTIGVALMDSLDTLISDGRIEASLAMRVLETFDKVVSETLRDKTSAKLTFKGHLDTYRFCDDVWTFIIKDCQVNLDQPSADGAESSFTCERLHIVACNSK
;
A
#
# COMPACT_ATOMS: atom_id res chain seq x y z
N MET A 1 -3.94 23.17 9.12
CA MET A 1 -3.15 22.70 10.27
C MET A 1 -3.07 21.19 10.17
N SER A 2 -2.02 20.68 9.53
CA SER A 2 -1.80 19.25 9.33
C SER A 2 -1.22 18.66 10.61
N THR A 3 -2.04 18.03 11.43
CA THR A 3 -1.54 17.05 12.39
C THR A 3 -0.70 16.05 11.61
N THR A 4 0.53 15.83 12.06
CA THR A 4 1.51 14.86 11.55
C THR A 4 0.92 13.45 11.63
N GLY A 5 0.06 13.12 10.67
CA GLY A 5 -0.66 11.85 10.57
C GLY A 5 0.04 10.91 9.61
N TYR A 6 -0.03 9.62 9.89
CA TYR A 6 0.40 8.60 8.95
C TYR A 6 -0.58 8.54 7.76
N TYR A 7 -0.09 8.17 6.58
CA TYR A 7 -0.95 8.08 5.40
C TYR A 7 -1.96 6.94 5.52
N GLU A 8 -3.23 7.23 5.25
CA GLU A 8 -4.30 6.23 5.15
C GLU A 8 -4.23 5.42 3.83
N LEU A 9 -3.26 5.70 2.96
CA LEU A 9 -3.07 5.05 1.65
C LEU A 9 -3.09 3.52 1.76
N TYR A 10 -2.45 2.99 2.80
CA TYR A 10 -2.30 1.54 3.00
C TYR A 10 -3.59 0.85 3.45
N ARG A 11 -4.64 1.58 3.85
CA ARG A 11 -5.95 0.96 4.11
C ARG A 11 -6.55 0.32 2.85
N ARG A 12 -6.16 0.77 1.66
CA ARG A 12 -6.58 0.19 0.37
C ARG A 12 -5.78 -1.05 -0.05
N SER A 13 -4.75 -1.42 0.71
CA SER A 13 -4.02 -2.68 0.48
C SER A 13 -4.88 -3.88 0.87
N THR A 14 -4.52 -5.08 0.40
CA THR A 14 -5.26 -6.31 0.74
C THR A 14 -5.42 -6.50 2.26
N ILE A 15 -4.37 -6.22 3.04
CA ILE A 15 -4.42 -6.33 4.50
C ILE A 15 -5.28 -5.22 5.14
N GLY A 16 -5.23 -4.01 4.58
CA GLY A 16 -6.05 -2.89 5.06
C GLY A 16 -7.54 -3.12 4.81
N VAL A 17 -7.91 -3.62 3.62
CA VAL A 17 -9.29 -3.98 3.28
C VAL A 17 -9.80 -5.09 4.18
N ALA A 18 -9.02 -6.17 4.36
CA ALA A 18 -9.40 -7.26 5.25
C ALA A 18 -9.62 -6.79 6.71
N LEU A 19 -8.81 -5.84 7.19
CA LEU A 19 -9.00 -5.24 8.50
C LEU A 19 -10.30 -4.42 8.57
N MET A 20 -10.57 -3.57 7.57
CA MET A 20 -11.81 -2.78 7.51
C MET A 20 -13.05 -3.68 7.49
N ASP A 21 -13.07 -4.71 6.63
CA ASP A 21 -14.17 -5.67 6.56
C ASP A 21 -14.41 -6.39 7.90
N SER A 22 -13.33 -6.73 8.60
CA SER A 22 -13.39 -7.35 9.94
C SER A 22 -13.96 -6.38 10.99
N LEU A 23 -13.56 -5.11 10.95
CA LEU A 23 -14.06 -4.08 11.85
C LEU A 23 -15.54 -3.79 11.59
N ASP A 24 -15.95 -3.70 10.32
CA ASP A 24 -17.34 -3.49 9.92
C ASP A 24 -18.24 -4.65 10.37
N THR A 25 -17.74 -5.88 10.32
CA THR A 25 -18.45 -7.05 10.87
C THR A 25 -18.65 -6.91 12.38
N LEU A 26 -17.62 -6.53 13.14
CA LEU A 26 -17.73 -6.35 14.59
C LEU A 26 -18.67 -5.20 14.98
N ILE A 27 -18.73 -4.13 14.18
CA ILE A 27 -19.68 -3.03 14.36
C ILE A 27 -21.10 -3.52 14.09
N SER A 28 -21.30 -4.24 12.99
CA SER A 28 -22.61 -4.77 12.58
C SER A 28 -23.18 -5.74 13.62
N ASP A 29 -22.32 -6.54 14.25
CA ASP A 29 -22.67 -7.44 15.35
C ASP A 29 -22.89 -6.73 16.69
N GLY A 30 -22.71 -5.40 16.75
CA GLY A 30 -22.83 -4.61 17.99
C GLY A 30 -21.75 -4.89 19.03
N ARG A 31 -20.60 -5.45 18.61
CA ARG A 31 -19.51 -5.85 19.51
C ARG A 31 -18.55 -4.71 19.82
N ILE A 32 -18.39 -3.78 18.89
CA ILE A 32 -17.58 -2.57 19.06
C ILE A 32 -18.32 -1.36 18.50
N GLU A 33 -17.97 -0.17 18.99
CA GLU A 33 -18.44 1.08 18.40
C GLU A 33 -17.55 1.53 17.23
N ALA A 34 -18.14 2.28 16.29
CA ALA A 34 -17.42 2.87 15.15
C ALA A 34 -16.25 3.77 15.59
N SER A 35 -16.39 4.47 16.72
CA SER A 35 -15.33 5.31 17.28
C SER A 35 -14.09 4.49 17.68
N LEU A 36 -14.26 3.24 18.14
CA LEU A 36 -13.16 2.34 18.44
C LEU A 36 -12.50 1.81 17.17
N ALA A 37 -13.30 1.44 16.16
CA ALA A 37 -12.78 0.99 14.87
C ALA A 37 -11.88 2.04 14.20
N MET A 38 -12.27 3.32 14.24
CA MET A 38 -11.44 4.43 13.74
C MET A 38 -10.08 4.49 14.44
N ARG A 39 -10.03 4.31 15.77
CA ARG A 39 -8.75 4.28 16.53
C ARG A 39 -7.88 3.09 16.15
N VAL A 40 -8.49 1.94 15.82
CA VAL A 40 -7.75 0.78 15.30
C VAL A 40 -7.15 1.09 13.94
N LEU A 41 -7.90 1.77 13.05
CA LEU A 41 -7.39 2.17 11.73
C LEU A 41 -6.26 3.20 11.83
N GLU A 42 -6.37 4.19 12.71
CA GLU A 42 -5.27 5.14 12.99
C GLU A 42 -4.01 4.41 13.49
N THR A 43 -4.19 3.38 14.33
CA THR A 43 -3.09 2.54 14.81
C THR A 43 -2.50 1.72 13.66
N PHE A 44 -3.33 1.19 12.77
CA PHE A 44 -2.89 0.46 11.58
C PHE A 44 -2.04 1.34 10.67
N ASP A 45 -2.46 2.58 10.39
CA ASP A 45 -1.71 3.51 9.52
C ASP A 45 -0.29 3.76 10.03
N LYS A 46 -0.16 3.89 11.35
CA LYS A 46 1.13 3.98 12.03
C LYS A 46 1.95 2.70 11.85
N VAL A 47 1.39 1.56 12.26
CA VAL A 47 2.11 0.28 12.32
C VAL A 47 2.59 -0.16 10.94
N VAL A 48 1.77 0.00 9.90
CA VAL A 48 2.13 -0.40 8.54
C VAL A 48 3.25 0.47 7.99
N SER A 49 3.21 1.79 8.24
CA SER A 49 4.25 2.73 7.79
C SER A 49 5.60 2.45 8.43
N GLU A 50 5.63 2.20 9.74
CA GLU A 50 6.84 1.84 10.48
C GLU A 50 7.37 0.47 10.08
N THR A 51 6.48 -0.52 9.94
CA THR A 51 6.86 -1.89 9.55
C THR A 51 7.45 -1.94 8.15
N LEU A 52 6.86 -1.22 7.18
CA LEU A 52 7.40 -1.16 5.83
C LEU A 52 8.78 -0.49 5.79
N ARG A 53 8.99 0.56 6.60
CA ARG A 53 10.28 1.24 6.71
C ARG A 53 11.36 0.35 7.31
N ASP A 54 11.04 -0.33 8.41
CA ASP A 54 12.06 -0.96 9.25
C ASP A 54 12.28 -2.45 8.92
N LYS A 55 11.28 -3.13 8.37
CA LYS A 55 11.29 -4.59 8.17
C LYS A 55 11.34 -5.02 6.71
N THR A 56 11.43 -4.09 5.76
CA THR A 56 11.56 -4.44 4.34
C THR A 56 12.89 -3.97 3.76
N SER A 57 13.56 -4.87 3.03
CA SER A 57 14.83 -4.61 2.33
C SER A 57 14.79 -4.99 0.85
N ALA A 58 13.69 -5.61 0.42
CA ALA A 58 13.50 -6.02 -0.96
C ALA A 58 13.49 -4.81 -1.88
N LYS A 59 14.21 -4.89 -2.99
CA LYS A 59 14.19 -3.88 -4.05
C LYS A 59 13.42 -4.42 -5.24
N LEU A 60 12.70 -3.54 -5.90
CA LEU A 60 11.90 -3.86 -7.07
C LEU A 60 12.25 -2.87 -8.17
N THR A 61 12.50 -3.39 -9.37
CA THR A 61 12.67 -2.59 -10.59
C THR A 61 11.53 -2.92 -11.54
N PHE A 62 10.98 -1.92 -12.20
CA PHE A 62 9.94 -2.14 -13.21
C PHE A 62 10.23 -1.32 -14.47
N LYS A 63 9.82 -1.85 -15.63
CA LYS A 63 9.91 -1.20 -16.95
C LYS A 63 8.59 -1.40 -17.67
N GLY A 64 8.10 -0.38 -18.38
CA GLY A 64 6.86 -0.47 -19.14
C GLY A 64 6.54 0.87 -19.80
N HIS A 65 5.37 0.96 -20.42
CA HIS A 65 4.91 2.16 -21.11
C HIS A 65 4.04 3.01 -20.20
N LEU A 66 4.42 4.27 -19.97
CA LEU A 66 3.58 5.20 -19.21
C LEU A 66 2.33 5.54 -20.02
N ASP A 67 1.16 5.17 -19.50
CA ASP A 67 -0.15 5.44 -20.10
C ASP A 67 -0.68 6.80 -19.65
N THR A 68 -0.77 7.00 -18.33
CA THR A 68 -1.23 8.28 -17.74
C THR A 68 -0.50 8.59 -16.44
N TYR A 69 -0.37 9.87 -16.11
CA TYR A 69 0.14 10.33 -14.82
C TYR A 69 -0.68 11.51 -14.28
N ARG A 70 -0.66 11.70 -12.96
CA ARG A 70 -1.28 12.84 -12.28
C ARG A 70 -0.52 13.17 -11.01
N PHE A 71 -0.39 14.46 -10.73
CA PHE A 71 0.06 14.97 -9.44
C PHE A 71 -0.97 15.95 -8.91
N CYS A 72 -1.52 15.68 -7.72
CA CYS A 72 -2.51 16.50 -7.04
C CYS A 72 -2.43 16.20 -5.54
N ASP A 73 -2.53 17.24 -4.70
CA ASP A 73 -2.47 17.14 -3.24
C ASP A 73 -1.28 16.33 -2.70
N ASP A 74 -0.08 16.57 -3.26
CA ASP A 74 1.16 15.87 -2.90
C ASP A 74 1.14 14.34 -3.11
N VAL A 75 0.21 13.85 -3.93
CA VAL A 75 0.11 12.44 -4.34
C VAL A 75 0.36 12.30 -5.84
N TRP A 76 1.33 11.46 -6.18
CA TRP A 76 1.55 10.99 -7.53
C TRP A 76 0.70 9.75 -7.83
N THR A 77 0.11 9.72 -9.01
CA THR A 77 -0.56 8.53 -9.56
C THR A 77 -0.03 8.24 -10.96
N PHE A 78 0.37 6.99 -11.21
CA PHE A 78 0.83 6.53 -12.53
C PHE A 78 0.04 5.29 -12.95
N ILE A 79 -0.27 5.19 -14.24
CA ILE A 79 -0.71 3.95 -14.88
C ILE A 79 0.35 3.57 -15.90
N ILE A 80 0.98 2.42 -15.70
CA ILE A 80 1.99 1.84 -16.60
C ILE A 80 1.37 0.62 -17.28
N LYS A 81 1.54 0.49 -18.60
CA LYS A 81 1.12 -0.67 -19.40
C LYS A 81 2.30 -1.53 -19.80
N ASP A 82 2.03 -2.81 -20.08
CA ASP A 82 3.00 -3.80 -20.56
C ASP A 82 4.27 -3.81 -19.71
N CYS A 83 4.07 -3.97 -18.40
CA CYS A 83 5.12 -3.79 -17.42
C CYS A 83 5.83 -5.10 -17.12
N GLN A 84 7.16 -5.09 -17.17
CA GLN A 84 8.03 -6.13 -16.62
C GLN A 84 8.55 -5.68 -15.26
N VAL A 85 8.33 -6.51 -14.24
CA VAL A 85 8.70 -6.27 -12.84
C VAL A 85 9.73 -7.31 -12.43
N ASN A 86 10.85 -6.86 -11.87
CA ASN A 86 11.95 -7.68 -11.39
C ASN A 86 12.14 -7.43 -9.89
N LEU A 87 12.12 -8.48 -9.09
CA LEU A 87 12.42 -8.42 -7.66
C LEU A 87 13.89 -8.82 -7.43
N ASP A 88 14.61 -7.94 -6.76
CA ASP A 88 15.98 -8.15 -6.29
C ASP A 88 15.93 -8.84 -4.92
N GLN A 89 15.43 -10.09 -4.92
CA GLN A 89 15.54 -11.00 -3.80
C GLN A 89 16.13 -12.33 -4.26
N PRO A 90 17.08 -12.90 -3.50
CA PRO A 90 17.52 -14.26 -3.73
C PRO A 90 16.35 -15.19 -3.42
N SER A 91 15.73 -15.75 -4.45
CA SER A 91 14.86 -16.90 -4.26
C SER A 91 15.71 -18.05 -3.73
N ALA A 92 15.14 -18.89 -2.85
CA ALA A 92 15.84 -20.04 -2.29
C ALA A 92 16.38 -21.01 -3.38
N ASP A 93 15.85 -20.92 -4.60
CA ASP A 93 16.18 -21.73 -5.76
C ASP A 93 17.09 -21.02 -6.78
N GLY A 94 17.62 -19.83 -6.47
CA GLY A 94 18.54 -19.09 -7.34
C GLY A 94 17.93 -18.54 -8.64
N ALA A 95 16.60 -18.61 -8.79
CA ALA A 95 15.87 -18.07 -9.94
C ALA A 95 15.57 -16.56 -9.76
N GLU A 96 15.80 -15.77 -10.81
CA GLU A 96 15.34 -14.38 -10.87
C GLU A 96 13.81 -14.32 -10.76
N SER A 97 13.30 -13.59 -9.76
CA SER A 97 11.86 -13.41 -9.56
C SER A 97 11.36 -12.24 -10.40
N SER A 98 11.22 -12.49 -11.70
CA SER A 98 10.60 -11.54 -12.64
C SER A 98 9.20 -11.99 -13.06
N PHE A 99 8.31 -11.03 -13.27
CA PHE A 99 6.98 -11.26 -13.81
C PHE A 99 6.54 -10.10 -14.70
N THR A 100 5.54 -10.35 -15.54
CA THR A 100 4.94 -9.34 -16.42
C THR A 100 3.51 -9.04 -15.98
N CYS A 101 3.06 -7.81 -16.20
CA CYS A 101 1.66 -7.42 -15.98
C CYS A 101 1.21 -6.41 -17.05
N GLU A 102 -0.04 -6.57 -17.51
CA GLU A 102 -0.61 -5.69 -18.53
C GLU A 102 -0.78 -4.25 -18.05
N ARG A 103 -1.04 -4.06 -16.74
CA ARG A 103 -1.29 -2.75 -16.16
C ARG A 103 -0.83 -2.69 -14.70
N LEU A 104 0.06 -1.76 -14.39
CA LEU A 104 0.52 -1.42 -13.05
C LEU A 104 0.01 -0.03 -12.65
N HIS A 105 -0.75 0.04 -11.56
CA HIS A 105 -1.28 1.29 -11.01
C HIS A 105 -0.50 1.67 -9.74
N ILE A 106 0.22 2.79 -9.81
CA ILE A 106 1.10 3.25 -8.74
C ILE A 106 0.48 4.50 -8.11
N VAL A 107 0.33 4.50 -6.79
CA VAL A 107 -0.05 5.68 -6.00
C VAL A 107 1.04 5.92 -4.97
N ALA A 108 1.65 7.11 -4.99
CA ALA A 108 2.80 7.45 -4.17
C ALA A 108 2.58 8.81 -3.48
N CYS A 109 2.54 8.81 -2.15
CA CYS A 109 2.49 10.03 -1.35
C CYS A 109 3.91 10.58 -1.12
N ASN A 110 4.01 11.88 -0.86
CA ASN A 110 5.26 12.53 -0.51
C ASN A 110 5.88 11.93 0.77
N SER A 111 7.17 11.63 0.75
CA SER A 111 7.89 11.07 1.90
C SER A 111 8.52 12.12 2.82
N LYS A 112 8.50 13.40 2.41
CA LYS A 112 9.10 14.52 3.14
C LYS A 112 8.16 15.11 4.17
#